data_AF-A0A354HHX5-F1
#
_entry.id   AF-A0A354HHX5-F1
#
_cell.length_a   1.000
_cell.length_b   1.000
_cell.length_c   1.000
_cell.angle_alpha   90.00
_cell.angle_beta   90.00
_cell.angle_gamma   90.00
#
_symmetry.space_group_name_H-M   'P 1'
#
loop_
_entity.id
_entity.type
_entity.pdbx_description
1 polymer ?
#
loop_
_entity_poly.entity_id
_entity_poly.type
_entity_poly.pdbx_seq_one_letter_code
_entity_poly.pdbx_strand_id
1 'polypeptide(L)'
;MNIFAIIGTGIIAAAIAAVLRKFGGESGLFVSLAASLLILFAVISSISPLTDLIGELAEASGTESAYIAILMKALAVCVVTQLAAESCRDSGEGAIASKIEFAGKTAVLLVSVPLFSAIFGIVKELIL
;
A
#
# COMPACT_ATOMS: atom_id res chain seq x y z
N MET A 1 -0.14 5.18 -16.99
CA MET A 1 -1.12 4.60 -16.05
C MET A 1 -2.49 5.20 -16.34
N ASN A 2 -3.45 4.43 -16.89
CA ASN A 2 -4.84 4.90 -17.00
C ASN A 2 -5.57 4.55 -15.69
N ILE A 3 -5.51 5.45 -14.71
CA ILE A 3 -6.13 5.25 -13.39
C ILE A 3 -7.62 4.93 -13.50
N PHE A 4 -8.27 5.48 -14.53
CA PHE A 4 -9.65 5.19 -14.91
C PHE A 4 -9.90 3.73 -15.26
N ALA A 5 -8.95 3.03 -15.89
CA ALA A 5 -9.09 1.62 -16.22
C ALA A 5 -9.00 0.75 -14.96
N ILE A 6 -8.10 1.07 -14.02
CA ILE A 6 -7.95 0.36 -12.75
C ILE A 6 -9.22 0.51 -11.89
N ILE A 7 -9.71 1.76 -11.76
CA ILE A 7 -10.95 2.07 -11.06
C ILE A 7 -12.13 1.33 -11.73
N GLY A 8 -12.21 1.36 -13.06
CA GLY A 8 -13.24 0.66 -13.82
C GLY A 8 -13.24 -0.85 -13.60
N THR A 9 -12.06 -1.50 -13.64
CA THR A 9 -11.94 -2.92 -13.35
C THR A 9 -12.28 -3.26 -11.90
N GLY A 10 -11.94 -2.38 -10.95
CA GLY A 10 -12.29 -2.55 -9.54
C GLY A 10 -13.79 -2.49 -9.29
N ILE A 11 -14.50 -1.55 -9.94
CA ILE A 11 -15.96 -1.43 -9.85
C ILE A 11 -16.65 -2.66 -10.45
N ILE A 12 -16.17 -3.12 -11.61
CA ILE A 12 -16.74 -4.31 -12.28
C ILE A 12 -16.50 -5.57 -11.42
N ALA A 13 -15.30 -5.73 -10.86
CA ALA A 13 -14.99 -6.85 -9.97
C ALA A 13 -15.84 -6.81 -8.69
N ALA A 14 -16.02 -5.64 -8.08
CA ALA A 14 -16.87 -5.47 -6.90
C ALA A 14 -18.35 -5.79 -7.20
N ALA A 15 -18.85 -5.38 -8.36
CA ALA A 15 -20.21 -5.71 -8.80
C ALA A 15 -20.40 -7.23 -8.98
N ILE A 16 -19.43 -7.91 -9.61
CA ILE A 16 -19.45 -9.38 -9.79
C ILE A 16 -19.38 -10.10 -8.44
N ALA A 17 -18.51 -9.65 -7.53
CA ALA A 17 -18.40 -10.19 -6.17
C ALA A 17 -19.72 -10.06 -5.38
N ALA A 18 -20.39 -8.90 -5.49
CA ALA A 18 -21.68 -8.65 -4.85
C ALA A 18 -22.81 -9.53 -5.39
N VAL A 19 -22.81 -9.81 -6.70
CA VAL A 19 -23.78 -10.73 -7.32
C VAL A 19 -23.52 -12.17 -6.89
N LEU A 20 -22.26 -12.64 -6.85
CA LEU A 20 -21.93 -14.00 -6.42
C LEU A 20 -22.22 -14.27 -4.94
N ARG A 21 -22.08 -13.26 -4.07
CA ARG A 21 -22.47 -13.35 -2.65
C ARG A 21 -23.94 -13.71 -2.45
N LYS A 22 -24.83 -13.30 -3.36
CA LYS A 22 -26.28 -13.62 -3.28
C LYS A 22 -26.62 -15.07 -3.65
N PHE A 23 -25.72 -15.80 -4.30
CA PHE A 23 -25.97 -17.17 -4.76
C PHE A 23 -25.60 -18.28 -3.74
N GLY A 24 -25.28 -17.92 -2.48
CA GLY A 24 -25.48 -18.85 -1.35
C GLY A 24 -24.29 -19.69 -0.91
N GLY A 25 -23.06 -19.18 -0.93
CA GLY A 25 -21.95 -19.89 -0.27
C GLY A 25 -20.70 -19.05 -0.18
N GLU A 26 -19.80 -19.45 0.71
CA GLU A 26 -18.50 -18.83 1.08
C GLU A 26 -17.60 -18.41 -0.12
N SER A 27 -17.96 -18.80 -1.35
CA SER A 27 -17.47 -18.32 -2.65
C SER A 27 -17.39 -16.79 -2.79
N GLY A 28 -18.30 -16.04 -2.18
CA GLY A 28 -18.26 -14.57 -2.20
C GLY A 28 -17.01 -13.97 -1.56
N LEU A 29 -16.45 -14.66 -0.55
CA LEU A 29 -15.19 -14.25 0.10
C LEU A 29 -14.00 -14.48 -0.84
N PHE A 30 -13.91 -15.66 -1.47
CA PHE A 30 -12.83 -16.00 -2.40
C PHE A 30 -12.79 -15.05 -3.60
N VAL A 31 -13.95 -14.61 -4.11
CA VAL A 31 -14.03 -13.63 -5.20
C VAL A 31 -13.59 -12.24 -4.74
N SER A 32 -13.96 -11.82 -3.53
CA SER A 32 -13.50 -10.54 -2.96
C SER A 32 -11.98 -10.52 -2.75
N LEU A 33 -11.43 -11.62 -2.25
CA LEU A 33 -9.99 -11.83 -2.07
C LEU A 33 -9.25 -11.85 -3.42
N ALA A 34 -9.80 -12.53 -4.43
CA ALA A 34 -9.24 -12.53 -5.77
C ALA A 34 -9.30 -11.14 -6.44
N ALA A 35 -10.40 -10.40 -6.24
CA ALA A 35 -10.55 -9.04 -6.74
C ALA A 35 -9.56 -8.07 -6.09
N SER A 36 -9.40 -8.12 -4.76
CA SER A 36 -8.44 -7.28 -4.03
C SER A 36 -6.99 -7.63 -4.38
N LEU A 37 -6.65 -8.91 -4.60
CA LEU A 37 -5.34 -9.32 -5.15
C LEU A 37 -5.10 -8.82 -6.58
N LEU A 38 -6.10 -8.81 -7.45
CA LEU A 38 -5.97 -8.27 -8.81
C LEU A 38 -5.75 -6.76 -8.82
N ILE A 39 -6.52 -6.02 -8.00
CA ILE A 39 -6.37 -4.57 -7.84
C ILE A 39 -4.97 -4.25 -7.28
N LEU A 40 -4.48 -5.04 -6.32
CA LEU A 40 -3.13 -4.92 -5.79
C LEU A 40 -2.07 -5.01 -6.89
N PHE A 41 -2.14 -6.07 -7.69
CA PHE A 41 -1.16 -6.32 -8.75
C PHE A 41 -1.13 -5.18 -9.78
N ALA A 42 -2.30 -4.62 -10.09
CA ALA A 42 -2.42 -3.45 -10.98
C ALA A 42 -1.78 -2.18 -10.39
N VAL A 43 -1.94 -1.95 -9.08
CA VAL A 43 -1.33 -0.82 -8.37
C VAL A 43 0.19 -0.98 -8.26
N ILE A 44 0.68 -2.18 -7.91
CA ILE A 44 2.12 -2.48 -7.84
C ILE A 44 2.79 -2.28 -9.19
N SER A 45 2.16 -2.74 -10.28
CA SER A 45 2.67 -2.54 -11.65
C SER A 45 2.78 -1.06 -12.03
N SER A 46 2.00 -0.20 -11.37
CA SER A 46 2.01 1.24 -11.60
C SER A 46 3.04 2.00 -10.77
N ILE A 47 3.63 1.35 -9.76
CA ILE A 47 4.73 1.90 -8.94
C ILE A 47 6.08 1.76 -9.65
N SER A 48 6.22 0.84 -10.62
CA SER A 48 7.45 0.65 -11.43
C SER A 48 8.03 1.93 -12.05
N PRO A 49 7.25 2.79 -12.74
CA PRO A 49 7.79 4.04 -13.28
C PRO A 49 8.20 5.05 -12.19
N LEU A 50 7.62 4.96 -10.98
CA LEU A 50 8.04 5.78 -9.85
C LEU A 50 9.43 5.35 -9.36
N THR A 51 9.71 4.05 -9.31
CA THR A 51 11.02 3.54 -8.88
C THR A 51 12.13 3.90 -9.86
N ASP A 52 11.84 3.90 -11.17
CA ASP A 52 12.82 4.30 -12.20
C ASP A 52 13.14 5.80 -12.13
N LEU A 53 12.12 6.66 -12.03
CA LEU A 53 12.29 8.11 -11.91
C LEU A 53 13.06 8.49 -10.64
N ILE A 54 12.80 7.78 -9.55
CA ILE A 54 13.47 7.99 -8.27
C ILE A 54 14.92 7.46 -8.33
N GLY A 55 15.20 6.40 -9.07
CA GLY A 55 16.55 5.90 -9.33
C GLY A 55 17.41 6.91 -10.10
N GLU A 56 16.88 7.49 -11.17
CA GLU A 56 17.54 8.58 -11.92
C GLU A 56 17.82 9.80 -11.03
N LEU A 57 16.85 10.19 -10.19
CA LEU A 57 17.04 11.31 -9.25
C LEU A 57 18.08 11.01 -8.16
N ALA A 58 18.19 9.75 -7.71
CA ALA A 58 19.18 9.34 -6.72
C ALA A 58 20.61 9.40 -7.29
N GLU A 59 20.79 8.93 -8.54
CA GLU A 59 22.06 9.01 -9.26
C GLU A 59 22.46 10.47 -9.55
N ALA A 60 21.49 11.33 -9.88
CA ALA A 60 21.73 12.73 -10.18
C ALA A 60 22.02 13.61 -8.95
N SER A 61 21.54 13.22 -7.76
CA SER A 61 21.63 14.05 -6.53
C SER A 61 22.65 13.57 -5.51
N GLY A 62 23.26 12.39 -5.69
CA GLY A 62 24.14 11.79 -4.68
C GLY A 62 23.42 11.44 -3.37
N THR A 63 22.08 11.43 -3.39
CA THR A 63 21.26 11.09 -2.22
C THR A 63 21.42 9.61 -1.92
N GLU A 64 21.77 9.29 -0.66
CA GLU A 64 21.86 7.90 -0.21
C GLU A 64 20.55 7.16 -0.51
N SER A 65 20.64 6.08 -1.28
CA SER A 65 19.54 5.17 -1.64
C SER A 65 18.71 4.67 -0.45
N ALA A 66 19.23 4.86 0.77
CA ALA A 66 18.59 4.61 2.05
C ALA A 66 17.23 5.34 2.21
N TYR A 67 17.09 6.61 1.84
CA TYR A 67 15.81 7.34 2.01
C TYR A 67 14.71 6.81 1.10
N ILE A 68 15.08 6.48 -0.13
CA ILE A 68 14.19 5.88 -1.12
C ILE A 68 13.74 4.50 -0.64
N ALA A 69 14.68 3.71 -0.10
CA ALA A 69 14.35 2.42 0.49
C ALA A 69 13.37 2.53 1.67
N ILE A 70 13.47 3.58 2.50
CA ILE A 70 12.53 3.86 3.59
C ILE A 70 11.14 4.17 3.05
N LEU A 71 11.03 5.06 2.05
CA LEU A 71 9.75 5.41 1.41
C LEU A 71 9.09 4.19 0.77
N MET A 72 9.87 3.37 0.04
CA MET A 72 9.37 2.15 -0.58
C MET A 72 8.90 1.12 0.44
N LYS A 73 9.63 0.95 1.56
CA LYS A 73 9.21 0.08 2.67
C LYS A 73 7.91 0.56 3.31
N ALA A 74 7.77 1.86 3.55
CA ALA A 74 6.55 2.44 4.10
C ALA A 74 5.35 2.21 3.18
N LEU A 75 5.53 2.42 1.86
CA LEU A 75 4.51 2.16 0.86
C LEU A 75 4.09 0.69 0.84
N ALA A 76 5.06 -0.23 0.86
CA ALA A 76 4.80 -1.67 0.90
C ALA A 76 3.98 -2.07 2.15
N VAL A 77 4.34 -1.53 3.32
CA VAL A 77 3.59 -1.77 4.56
C VAL A 77 2.16 -1.26 4.47
N CYS A 78 1.93 -0.04 3.96
CA CYS A 78 0.58 0.50 3.76
C CYS A 78 -0.26 -0.42 2.88
N VAL A 79 0.29 -0.81 1.73
CA VAL A 79 -0.40 -1.62 0.73
C VAL A 79 -0.79 -3.00 1.29
N VAL A 80 0.15 -3.71 1.94
CA VAL A 80 -0.13 -5.02 2.54
C VAL A 80 -1.13 -4.92 3.68
N THR A 81 -1.00 -3.90 4.54
CA THR A 81 -1.92 -3.68 5.66
C THR A 81 -3.34 -3.43 5.17
N GLN A 82 -3.49 -2.58 4.16
CA GLN A 82 -4.79 -2.19 3.65
C GLN A 82 -5.53 -3.37 3.03
N LEU A 83 -4.82 -4.21 2.26
CA LEU A 83 -5.39 -5.45 1.75
C LEU A 83 -5.81 -6.42 2.85
N ALA A 84 -4.98 -6.61 3.86
CA ALA A 84 -5.30 -7.51 4.97
C ALA A 84 -6.54 -7.00 5.73
N ALA A 85 -6.63 -5.69 5.97
CA ALA A 85 -7.78 -5.08 6.63
C ALA A 85 -9.05 -5.16 5.78
N GLU A 86 -8.97 -4.88 4.48
CA GLU A 86 -10.12 -5.00 3.56
C GLU A 86 -10.59 -6.46 3.43
N SER A 87 -9.67 -7.42 3.35
CA SER A 87 -10.00 -8.85 3.36
C SER A 87 -10.74 -9.26 4.65
N CYS A 88 -10.32 -8.75 5.81
CA CYS A 88 -11.02 -8.99 7.07
C CYS A 88 -12.39 -8.29 7.12
N ARG A 89 -12.54 -7.08 6.59
CA ARG A 89 -13.85 -6.40 6.46
C ARG A 89 -14.78 -7.19 5.55
N ASP A 90 -14.26 -7.73 4.46
CA ASP A 90 -15.03 -8.59 3.57
C ASP A 90 -15.48 -9.85 4.30
N SER A 91 -14.68 -10.45 5.19
CA SER A 91 -15.13 -11.56 6.04
C SER A 91 -16.20 -11.20 7.10
N GLY A 92 -16.56 -9.92 7.25
CA GLY A 92 -17.42 -9.44 8.33
C GLY A 92 -16.68 -9.12 9.63
N GLU A 93 -15.36 -9.33 9.66
CA GLU A 93 -14.49 -9.13 10.82
C GLU A 93 -13.95 -7.69 10.88
N GLY A 94 -14.85 -6.72 10.94
CA GLY A 94 -14.51 -5.29 10.95
C GLY A 94 -13.65 -4.87 12.14
N ALA A 95 -13.84 -5.49 13.32
CA ALA A 95 -13.02 -5.20 14.51
C ALA A 95 -11.55 -5.64 14.33
N ILE A 96 -11.32 -6.76 13.65
CA ILE A 96 -9.96 -7.25 13.34
C ILE A 96 -9.33 -6.35 12.27
N ALA A 97 -10.09 -5.97 11.25
CA ALA A 97 -9.61 -5.05 10.21
C ALA A 97 -9.10 -3.71 10.78
N SER A 98 -9.84 -3.11 11.71
CA SER A 98 -9.40 -1.87 12.37
C SER A 98 -8.13 -2.05 13.20
N LYS A 99 -7.92 -3.22 13.81
CA LYS A 99 -6.67 -3.53 14.53
C LYS A 99 -5.50 -3.69 13.57
N ILE A 100 -5.72 -4.31 12.40
CA ILE A 100 -4.72 -4.43 11.34
C ILE A 100 -4.31 -3.05 10.82
N GLU A 101 -5.28 -2.18 10.49
CA GLU A 101 -5.00 -0.79 10.07
C GLU A 101 -4.18 -0.02 11.11
N PHE A 102 -4.52 -0.17 12.39
CA PHE A 102 -3.77 0.47 13.46
C PHE A 102 -2.32 -0.03 13.49
N ALA A 103 -2.11 -1.34 13.43
CA ALA A 103 -0.78 -1.95 13.41
C ALA A 103 0.06 -1.47 12.21
N GLY A 104 -0.54 -1.37 11.02
CA GLY A 104 0.19 -0.87 9.83
C GLY A 104 0.56 0.61 9.95
N LYS A 105 -0.32 1.46 10.49
CA LYS A 105 0.02 2.88 10.76
C LYS A 105 1.19 2.98 11.74
N THR A 106 1.21 2.17 12.80
CA THR A 106 2.33 2.13 13.74
C THR A 106 3.61 1.61 13.08
N ALA A 107 3.52 0.61 12.21
CA ALA A 107 4.68 0.08 11.48
C ALA A 107 5.28 1.11 10.52
N VAL A 108 4.45 1.89 9.81
CA VAL A 108 4.91 2.99 8.95
C VAL A 108 5.66 4.06 9.76
N LEU A 109 5.13 4.42 10.93
CA LEU A 109 5.82 5.34 11.85
C LEU A 109 7.20 4.80 12.26
N LEU A 110 7.30 3.52 12.61
CA LEU A 110 8.57 2.88 12.95
C LEU A 110 9.57 2.89 11.79
N VAL A 111 9.12 2.58 10.57
CA VAL A 111 9.94 2.63 9.36
C VAL A 111 10.44 4.04 9.07
N SER A 112 9.68 5.06 9.46
CA SER A 112 10.00 6.47 9.24
C SER A 112 10.97 7.07 10.26
N VAL A 113 11.23 6.38 11.39
CA VAL A 113 12.17 6.82 12.46
C VAL A 113 13.54 7.27 11.93
N PRO A 114 14.27 6.48 11.11
CA PRO A 114 15.56 6.90 10.57
C PRO A 114 15.52 8.22 9.78
N LEU A 115 14.38 8.50 9.12
CA LEU A 115 14.20 9.72 8.34
C LEU A 115 14.14 10.96 9.24
N PHE A 116 13.48 10.84 10.39
CA PHE A 116 13.50 11.90 11.42
C PHE A 116 14.91 12.10 11.98
N SER A 117 15.65 11.02 12.25
CA SER A 117 17.02 11.12 12.78
C SER A 117 17.95 11.88 11.83
N ALA A 118 17.83 11.63 10.52
CA ALA A 118 18.59 12.35 9.51
C ALA A 118 18.28 13.85 9.50
N ILE A 119 17.01 14.22 9.54
CA ILE A 119 16.58 15.63 9.57
C ILE A 119 17.12 16.33 10.83
N PHE A 120 17.03 15.70 12.01
CA PHE A 120 17.58 16.26 13.24
C PHE A 120 19.11 16.40 13.19
N GLY A 121 19.80 15.52 12.47
CA GLY A 121 21.25 15.63 12.20
C GLY A 121 21.57 16.89 11.40
N ILE A 122 20.90 17.10 10.26
CA ILE A 122 21.09 18.27 9.40
C ILE A 122 20.79 19.57 10.16
N VAL A 123 19.70 19.59 10.94
CA VAL A 123 19.34 20.76 11.75
C VAL A 123 20.42 21.09 12.79
N LYS A 124 21.02 20.07 13.44
CA LYS A 124 22.13 20.29 14.37
C LYS A 124 23.35 20.89 13.66
N GLU A 125 23.65 20.41 12.46
CA GLU A 125 24.81 20.84 11.68
C GLU A 125 24.65 22.27 11.13
N LEU A 126 23.41 22.75 10.94
CA LEU A 126 23.13 24.12 10.50
C LEU A 126 23.10 25.14 11.65
N ILE A 127 22.83 24.70 12.87
CA ILE A 127 22.73 25.55 14.07
C ILE A 127 24.10 25.74 14.75
N LEU A 128 25.04 24.81 14.57
CA LEU A 128 26.42 24.85 15.09
C LEU A 128 27.39 25.36 14.04
#